data_AF-A0A2T3JII3-F1
#
_entry.id   AF-A0A2T3JII3-F1
#
_cell.length_a   1.000
_cell.length_b   1.000
_cell.length_c   1.000
_cell.angle_alpha   90.00
_cell.angle_beta   90.00
_cell.angle_gamma   90.00
#
_symmetry.space_group_name_H-M   'P 1'
#
loop_
_entity.id
_entity.type
_entity.pdbx_description
1 polymer ?
#
loop_
_entity_poly.entity_id
_entity_poly.type
_entity_poly.pdbx_seq_one_letter_code
_entity_poly.pdbx_strand_id
1 'polypeptide(L)'
;MKRNLLVVTVMGLLLVGCDQKASTEAVQPEQAESAIVAAIQDQAEVIADAHNARNALDWNGTYNGILPCADCSGIETQLMLKQDGSYMLTETYQGKEGGDVERSGQLEWNAAGNTVTLLNDNGSSIQYFVGERRLFRLDREGKRITGDLAENYILQKQ
;
A
#
# COMPACT_ATOMS: atom_id res chain seq x y z
N MET A 1 34.55 -10.79 -46.86
CA MET A 1 35.03 -11.74 -47.89
C MET A 1 36.40 -12.29 -47.49
N LYS A 2 36.66 -13.56 -47.83
CA LYS A 2 37.82 -14.45 -47.50
C LYS A 2 37.49 -15.37 -46.30
N ARG A 3 36.97 -16.59 -46.52
CA ARG A 3 37.63 -17.88 -46.94
C ARG A 3 38.68 -18.35 -45.93
N ASN A 4 38.88 -19.63 -45.62
CA ASN A 4 38.15 -20.90 -45.69
C ASN A 4 39.09 -21.90 -44.95
N LEU A 5 38.51 -22.82 -44.16
CA LEU A 5 38.82 -24.26 -44.06
C LEU A 5 40.29 -24.81 -44.18
N LEU A 6 40.74 -25.56 -43.15
CA LEU A 6 41.65 -26.73 -43.28
C LEU A 6 41.54 -27.68 -42.04
N VAL A 7 40.84 -28.83 -42.14
CA VAL A 7 41.32 -30.26 -42.08
C VAL A 7 41.90 -30.72 -40.71
N VAL A 8 41.18 -31.48 -39.86
CA VAL A 8 41.11 -32.99 -39.69
C VAL A 8 42.50 -33.59 -39.33
N THR A 9 42.76 -34.32 -38.23
CA THR A 9 42.31 -35.69 -37.84
C THR A 9 42.90 -36.12 -36.47
N VAL A 10 42.07 -36.78 -35.63
CA VAL A 10 42.30 -37.99 -34.77
C VAL A 10 43.52 -38.11 -33.81
N MET A 11 43.26 -38.38 -32.52
CA MET A 11 43.63 -39.63 -31.81
C MET A 11 43.18 -39.55 -30.34
N GLY A 12 42.38 -40.52 -29.89
CA GLY A 12 41.78 -40.54 -28.55
C GLY A 12 42.74 -41.01 -27.45
N LEU A 13 42.38 -40.71 -26.20
CA LEU A 13 42.75 -41.53 -25.05
C LEU A 13 41.59 -41.50 -24.03
N LEU A 14 41.02 -42.68 -23.81
CA LEU A 14 40.05 -43.01 -22.78
C LEU A 14 40.74 -43.03 -21.42
N LEU A 15 40.23 -42.32 -20.42
CA LEU A 15 40.27 -42.74 -19.02
C LEU A 15 38.96 -42.32 -18.33
N VAL A 16 38.02 -43.27 -18.30
CA VAL A 16 36.89 -43.29 -17.39
C VAL A 16 37.42 -43.65 -16.00
N GLY A 17 37.18 -42.78 -15.01
CA GLY A 17 37.41 -43.05 -13.60
C GLY A 17 36.18 -42.66 -12.80
N CYS A 18 35.34 -43.65 -12.49
CA CYS A 18 34.31 -43.55 -11.46
C CYS A 18 34.75 -44.46 -10.30
N ASP A 19 35.06 -43.87 -9.15
CA ASP A 19 34.96 -44.57 -7.87
C ASP A 19 34.55 -43.53 -6.82
N GLN A 20 33.26 -43.51 -6.48
CA GLN A 20 32.86 -43.00 -5.18
C GLN A 20 31.72 -43.84 -4.65
N LYS A 21 32.16 -44.87 -3.92
CA LYS A 21 31.51 -45.53 -2.80
C LYS A 21 30.23 -44.83 -2.30
N ALA A 22 29.12 -45.55 -2.43
CA ALA A 22 27.93 -45.33 -1.64
C ALA A 22 28.25 -45.59 -0.17
N SER A 23 28.06 -44.56 0.66
CA SER A 23 27.84 -44.70 2.09
C SER A 23 26.45 -44.16 2.38
N THR A 24 25.54 -45.09 2.62
CA THR A 24 24.34 -44.86 3.41
C THR A 24 24.76 -44.37 4.79
N GLU A 25 24.47 -43.12 5.10
CA GLU A 25 24.50 -42.58 6.46
C GLU A 25 23.11 -42.07 6.83
N ALA A 26 22.69 -42.48 8.01
CA ALA A 26 21.35 -42.32 8.55
C ALA A 26 20.97 -40.85 8.74
N VAL A 27 19.76 -40.51 8.31
CA VAL A 27 19.12 -39.22 8.55
C VAL A 27 18.85 -39.07 10.06
N GLN A 28 19.60 -38.18 10.70
CA GLN A 28 19.26 -37.62 12.01
C GLN A 28 18.13 -36.58 11.82
N PRO A 29 17.11 -36.52 12.70
CA PRO A 29 15.88 -35.75 12.43
C PRO A 29 15.96 -34.26 12.78
N GLU A 30 17.10 -33.73 13.23
CA GLU A 30 17.14 -32.46 13.97
C GLU A 30 17.49 -31.22 13.12
N GLN A 31 17.91 -31.40 11.85
CA GLN A 31 18.35 -30.27 11.00
C GLN A 31 17.35 -29.88 9.91
N ALA A 32 16.19 -30.52 9.83
CA ALA A 32 15.12 -30.13 8.91
C ALA A 32 14.25 -28.98 9.45
N GLU A 33 14.26 -28.73 10.77
CA GLU A 33 13.37 -27.75 11.42
C GLU A 33 13.90 -26.31 11.31
N SER A 34 15.22 -26.11 11.28
CA SER A 34 15.81 -24.76 11.21
C SER A 34 15.71 -24.10 9.83
N ALA A 35 15.66 -24.88 8.74
CA ALA A 35 15.56 -24.34 7.38
C ALA A 35 14.12 -24.00 7.00
N ILE A 36 13.14 -24.73 7.55
CA ILE A 36 11.73 -24.38 7.37
C ILE A 36 11.40 -23.09 8.12
N VAL A 37 11.84 -22.91 9.38
CA VAL A 37 11.52 -21.71 10.20
C VAL A 37 12.01 -20.40 9.57
N ALA A 38 13.19 -20.38 8.97
CA ALA A 38 13.72 -19.21 8.27
C ALA A 38 12.92 -18.85 6.99
N ALA A 39 12.39 -19.84 6.28
CA ALA A 39 11.58 -19.62 5.08
C ALA A 39 10.13 -19.19 5.40
N ILE A 40 9.59 -19.50 6.59
CA ILE A 40 8.25 -19.05 7.02
C ILE A 40 8.26 -17.60 7.53
N GLN A 41 9.36 -17.16 8.14
CA GLN A 41 9.48 -15.78 8.64
C GLN A 41 9.57 -14.75 7.50
N ASP A 42 10.26 -15.09 6.41
CA ASP A 42 10.38 -14.23 5.23
C ASP A 42 9.03 -14.09 4.48
N GLN A 43 8.17 -15.12 4.53
CA GLN A 43 6.83 -15.06 3.90
C GLN A 43 5.75 -14.39 4.75
N ALA A 44 5.90 -14.38 6.08
CA ALA A 44 4.93 -13.71 6.95
C ALA A 44 4.99 -12.18 6.82
N GLU A 45 6.17 -11.61 6.60
CA GLU A 45 6.36 -10.17 6.41
C GLU A 45 5.84 -9.69 5.04
N VAL A 46 6.01 -10.50 3.99
CA VAL A 46 5.50 -10.22 2.63
C VAL A 46 3.96 -10.33 2.55
N ILE A 47 3.33 -11.22 3.33
CA ILE A 47 1.86 -11.36 3.36
C ILE A 47 1.19 -10.30 4.24
N ALA A 48 1.85 -9.83 5.31
CA ALA A 48 1.33 -8.74 6.14
C ALA A 48 1.22 -7.41 5.37
N ASP A 49 2.10 -7.16 4.40
CA ASP A 49 2.07 -5.96 3.56
C ASP A 49 1.02 -6.05 2.43
N ALA A 50 0.57 -7.26 2.08
CA ALA A 50 -0.45 -7.48 1.05
C ALA A 50 -1.88 -7.11 1.52
N HIS A 51 -2.16 -7.20 2.82
CA HIS A 51 -3.51 -7.03 3.40
C HIS A 51 -3.66 -5.70 4.16
N ASN A 52 -3.66 -4.58 3.43
CA ASN A 52 -3.92 -3.24 3.96
C ASN A 52 -5.20 -2.64 3.38
N ALA A 53 -5.58 -1.44 3.83
CA ALA A 53 -6.82 -0.80 3.38
C ALA A 53 -6.87 -0.57 1.86
N ARG A 54 -5.73 -0.21 1.25
CA ARG A 54 -5.59 0.02 -0.18
C ARG A 54 -5.93 -1.21 -1.01
N ASN A 55 -5.54 -2.39 -0.54
CA ASN A 55 -5.67 -3.64 -1.28
C ASN A 55 -6.89 -4.48 -0.87
N ALA A 56 -7.38 -4.32 0.37
CA ALA A 56 -8.42 -5.17 0.94
C ALA A 56 -9.81 -4.53 0.99
N LEU A 57 -9.92 -3.20 0.93
CA LEU A 57 -11.20 -2.50 1.03
C LEU A 57 -11.64 -1.95 -0.33
N ASP A 58 -12.96 -1.93 -0.55
CA ASP A 58 -13.58 -1.13 -1.61
C ASP A 58 -13.57 0.36 -1.20
N TRP A 59 -12.39 0.97 -1.13
CA TRP A 59 -12.20 2.33 -0.60
C TRP A 59 -12.63 3.44 -1.57
N ASN A 60 -12.72 3.17 -2.87
CA ASN A 60 -13.16 4.18 -3.85
C ASN A 60 -14.67 4.45 -3.69
N GLY A 61 -15.07 5.71 -3.83
CA GLY A 61 -16.46 6.14 -3.70
C GLY A 61 -16.59 7.53 -3.08
N THR A 62 -17.84 7.91 -2.80
CA THR A 62 -18.19 9.22 -2.23
C THR A 62 -18.45 9.09 -0.74
N TYR A 63 -17.79 9.96 0.02
CA TYR A 63 -17.87 10.05 1.47
C TYR A 63 -18.42 11.41 1.87
N ASN A 64 -19.37 11.42 2.79
CA ASN A 64 -20.02 12.65 3.26
C ASN A 64 -19.94 12.78 4.79
N GLY A 65 -19.91 14.02 5.28
CA GLY A 65 -19.99 14.34 6.70
C GLY A 65 -19.99 15.84 6.95
N ILE A 66 -20.23 16.25 8.19
CA ILE A 66 -20.11 17.66 8.61
C ILE A 66 -18.94 17.75 9.59
N LEU A 67 -17.82 18.32 9.14
CA LEU A 67 -16.62 18.45 9.94
C LEU A 67 -16.70 19.70 10.86
N PRO A 68 -16.10 19.68 12.05
CA PRO A 68 -16.04 20.84 12.94
C PRO A 68 -15.36 22.03 12.28
N CYS A 69 -15.89 23.22 12.56
CA CYS A 69 -15.40 24.50 12.05
C CYS A 69 -15.07 25.42 13.23
N ALA A 70 -13.96 26.15 13.13
CA ALA A 70 -13.50 27.02 14.23
C ALA A 70 -14.36 28.29 14.38
N ASP A 71 -14.90 28.80 13.28
CA ASP A 71 -15.59 30.09 13.22
C ASP A 71 -16.90 30.03 12.40
N CYS A 72 -17.42 28.82 12.15
CA CYS A 72 -18.67 28.56 11.43
C CYS A 72 -19.41 27.38 12.07
N SER A 73 -20.64 27.09 11.64
CA SER A 73 -21.46 26.04 12.26
C SER A 73 -20.97 24.62 11.95
N GLY A 74 -20.25 24.45 10.84
CA GLY A 74 -19.76 23.17 10.35
C GLY A 74 -19.32 23.28 8.89
N ILE A 75 -18.56 22.29 8.43
CA ILE A 75 -18.12 22.17 7.04
C ILE A 75 -18.78 20.94 6.45
N GLU A 76 -19.85 21.13 5.68
CA GLU A 76 -20.42 20.03 4.90
C GLU A 76 -19.40 19.61 3.86
N THR A 77 -18.94 18.37 3.98
CA THR A 77 -17.78 17.85 3.24
C THR A 77 -18.22 16.65 2.43
N GLN A 78 -18.01 16.73 1.12
CA GLN A 78 -18.12 15.61 0.20
C GLN A 78 -16.75 15.30 -0.40
N LEU A 79 -16.28 14.08 -0.23
CA LEU A 79 -15.02 13.61 -0.78
C LEU A 79 -15.25 12.37 -1.65
N MET A 80 -14.97 12.50 -2.95
CA MET A 80 -14.96 11.40 -3.89
C MET A 80 -13.52 10.92 -4.09
N LEU A 81 -13.25 9.66 -3.73
CA LEU A 81 -12.00 8.97 -4.03
C LEU A 81 -12.19 8.07 -5.24
N LYS A 82 -11.34 8.20 -6.27
CA LYS A 82 -11.43 7.42 -7.50
C LYS A 82 -10.32 6.39 -7.60
N GLN A 83 -10.61 5.29 -8.28
CA GLN A 83 -9.70 4.15 -8.43
C GLN A 83 -8.48 4.47 -9.31
N ASP A 84 -8.57 5.50 -10.15
CA ASP A 84 -7.46 6.03 -10.95
C ASP A 84 -6.44 6.83 -10.11
N GLY A 85 -6.68 6.98 -8.80
CA GLY A 85 -5.82 7.73 -7.90
C GLY A 85 -6.18 9.21 -7.80
N SER A 86 -7.22 9.69 -8.48
CA SER A 86 -7.68 11.07 -8.33
C SER A 86 -8.75 11.24 -7.25
N TYR A 87 -8.99 12.48 -6.83
CA TYR A 87 -10.07 12.84 -5.93
C TYR A 87 -10.81 14.12 -6.36
N MET A 88 -12.03 14.27 -5.85
CA MET A 88 -12.75 15.55 -5.83
C MET A 88 -13.27 15.80 -4.42
N LEU A 89 -13.06 17.01 -3.91
CA LEU A 89 -13.46 17.47 -2.59
C LEU A 89 -14.33 18.71 -2.76
N THR A 90 -15.53 18.69 -2.21
CA THR A 90 -16.43 19.84 -2.11
C THR A 90 -16.68 20.14 -0.64
N GLU A 91 -16.50 21.40 -0.26
CA GLU A 91 -16.70 21.89 1.11
C GLU A 91 -17.63 23.10 1.13
N THR A 92 -18.72 23.03 1.88
CA THR A 92 -19.65 24.14 2.13
C THR A 92 -19.52 24.60 3.59
N TYR A 93 -19.08 25.85 3.77
CA TYR A 93 -18.87 26.44 5.09
C TYR A 93 -20.18 27.03 5.62
N GLN A 94 -20.85 26.30 6.51
CA GLN A 94 -22.19 26.65 6.96
C GLN A 94 -22.20 27.94 7.79
N GLY A 95 -23.07 28.88 7.40
CA GLY A 95 -23.17 30.19 8.04
C GLY A 95 -22.13 31.20 7.57
N LYS A 96 -21.39 30.91 6.49
CA LYS A 96 -20.51 31.85 5.78
C LYS A 96 -21.07 32.14 4.39
N GLU A 97 -20.81 33.35 3.90
CA GLU A 97 -21.01 33.68 2.48
C GLU A 97 -19.82 33.15 1.67
N GLY A 98 -20.04 32.74 0.42
CA GLY A 98 -18.95 32.28 -0.47
C GLY A 98 -19.26 31.04 -1.31
N GLY A 99 -20.35 30.33 -1.02
CA GLY A 99 -20.72 29.11 -1.73
C GLY A 99 -19.75 27.95 -1.47
N ASP A 100 -19.72 27.00 -2.39
CA ASP A 100 -18.93 25.78 -2.26
C ASP A 100 -17.48 26.00 -2.69
N VAL A 101 -16.56 25.43 -1.92
CA VAL A 101 -15.14 25.36 -2.26
C VAL A 101 -14.84 23.98 -2.84
N GLU A 102 -14.42 23.94 -4.09
CA GLU A 102 -14.04 22.71 -4.78
C GLU A 102 -12.53 22.55 -4.93
N ARG A 103 -12.04 21.33 -4.73
CA ARG A 103 -10.65 20.94 -4.96
C ARG A 103 -10.60 19.59 -5.64
N SER A 104 -9.64 19.40 -6.54
CA SER A 104 -9.38 18.12 -7.18
C SER A 104 -7.87 17.92 -7.31
N GLY A 105 -7.43 16.68 -7.27
CA GLY A 105 -6.03 16.37 -7.39
C GLY A 105 -5.78 14.87 -7.36
N GLN A 106 -4.55 14.50 -7.02
CA GLN A 106 -4.11 13.12 -6.89
C GLN A 106 -4.04 12.69 -5.42
N LEU A 107 -4.17 11.40 -5.20
CA LEU A 107 -4.01 10.72 -3.93
C LEU A 107 -2.59 10.16 -3.82
N GLU A 108 -1.99 10.32 -2.65
CA GLU A 108 -0.80 9.58 -2.27
C GLU A 108 -1.13 8.64 -1.11
N TRP A 109 -0.80 7.36 -1.26
CA TRP A 109 -0.91 6.40 -0.17
C TRP A 109 0.37 6.40 0.64
N ASN A 110 0.25 6.32 1.96
CA ASN A 110 1.42 6.04 2.80
C ASN A 110 1.95 4.61 2.54
N ALA A 111 3.17 4.33 3.01
CA ALA A 111 3.81 3.03 2.84
C ALA A 111 2.98 1.88 3.43
N ALA A 112 2.27 2.11 4.53
CA ALA A 112 1.41 1.12 5.17
C ALA A 112 0.07 0.87 4.44
N GLY A 113 -0.23 1.60 3.36
CA GLY A 113 -1.44 1.42 2.56
C GLY A 113 -2.75 1.65 3.33
N ASN A 114 -2.74 2.48 4.38
CA ASN A 114 -3.89 2.73 5.25
C ASN A 114 -4.30 4.21 5.36
N THR A 115 -3.48 5.13 4.84
CA THR A 115 -3.77 6.56 4.83
C THR A 115 -3.64 7.09 3.42
N VAL A 116 -4.60 7.93 3.02
CA VAL A 116 -4.54 8.72 1.79
C VAL A 116 -4.27 10.18 2.12
N THR A 117 -3.35 10.77 1.37
CA THR A 117 -3.08 12.21 1.35
C THR A 117 -3.67 12.80 0.08
N LEU A 118 -4.52 13.81 0.23
CA LEU A 118 -5.01 14.63 -0.88
C LEU A 118 -3.91 15.64 -1.23
N LEU A 119 -3.31 15.49 -2.41
CA LEU A 119 -2.28 16.40 -2.91
C LEU A 119 -2.93 17.68 -3.46
N ASN A 120 -2.40 18.83 -3.06
CA ASN A 120 -2.85 20.15 -3.48
C ASN A 120 -1.65 21.00 -3.89
N ASP A 121 -1.81 21.84 -4.90
CA ASP A 121 -0.72 22.69 -5.44
C ASP A 121 -0.19 23.74 -4.43
N ASN A 122 -0.96 24.02 -3.38
CA ASN A 122 -0.65 25.05 -2.38
C ASN A 122 0.23 24.54 -1.22
N GLY A 123 0.71 23.29 -1.28
CA GLY A 123 1.52 22.68 -0.23
C GLY A 123 0.75 22.31 1.06
N SER A 124 -0.56 22.51 1.09
CA SER A 124 -1.43 21.96 2.13
C SER A 124 -1.77 20.51 1.82
N SER A 125 -1.60 19.63 2.80
CA SER A 125 -1.98 18.22 2.70
C SER A 125 -3.16 17.93 3.62
N ILE A 126 -4.19 17.29 3.08
CA ILE A 126 -5.31 16.76 3.85
C ILE A 126 -5.14 15.25 3.90
N GLN A 127 -5.11 14.68 5.10
CA GLN A 127 -4.91 13.24 5.28
C GLN A 127 -6.15 12.57 5.87
N TYR A 128 -6.45 11.37 5.38
CA TYR A 128 -7.50 10.51 5.90
C TYR A 128 -6.98 9.10 6.11
N PHE A 129 -7.22 8.53 7.30
CA PHE A 129 -7.08 7.10 7.51
C PHE A 129 -8.30 6.39 6.91
N VAL A 130 -8.05 5.36 6.11
CA VAL A 130 -9.08 4.63 5.38
C VAL A 130 -9.56 3.46 6.23
N GLY A 131 -10.85 3.47 6.56
CA GLY A 131 -11.53 2.35 7.19
C GLY A 131 -12.65 1.81 6.32
N GLU A 132 -13.18 0.66 6.70
CA GLU A 132 -14.32 0.07 5.99
C GLU A 132 -15.52 1.02 6.00
N ARG A 133 -15.93 1.46 4.81
CA ARG A 133 -17.02 2.42 4.56
C ARG A 133 -16.86 3.79 5.22
N ARG A 134 -15.66 4.19 5.65
CA ARG A 134 -15.46 5.49 6.32
C ARG A 134 -14.04 6.02 6.19
N LEU A 135 -13.92 7.34 6.23
CA LEU A 135 -12.64 8.05 6.27
C LEU A 135 -12.53 8.82 7.57
N PHE A 136 -11.39 8.70 8.25
CA PHE A 136 -11.11 9.44 9.46
C PHE A 136 -10.13 10.56 9.15
N ARG A 137 -10.57 11.82 9.26
CA ARG A 137 -9.70 12.98 9.09
C ARG A 137 -8.58 12.91 10.13
N LEU A 138 -7.36 13.06 9.67
CA LEU A 138 -6.18 13.08 10.53
C LEU A 138 -5.81 14.52 10.88
N ASP A 139 -5.08 14.68 11.99
CA ASP A 139 -4.49 15.96 12.33
C ASP A 139 -3.30 16.30 11.40
N ARG A 140 -2.67 17.45 11.64
CA ARG A 140 -1.55 17.93 10.82
C ARG A 140 -0.30 17.05 10.92
N GLU A 141 -0.19 16.24 11.97
CA GLU A 141 0.91 15.29 12.17
C GLU A 141 0.59 13.90 11.58
N GLY A 142 -0.59 13.73 10.98
CA GLY A 142 -1.05 12.45 10.44
C GLY A 142 -1.53 11.46 11.51
N LYS A 143 -1.89 11.96 12.70
CA LYS A 143 -2.42 11.11 13.79
C LYS A 143 -3.94 11.14 13.83
N ARG A 144 -4.50 10.08 14.43
CA ARG A 144 -5.94 9.98 14.73
C ARG A 144 -6.33 11.09 15.70
N ILE A 145 -7.34 11.85 15.34
CA ILE A 145 -7.99 12.79 16.27
C ILE A 145 -8.68 11.95 17.36
N THR A 146 -8.49 12.33 18.61
CA THR A 146 -9.01 11.63 19.81
C THR A 146 -9.80 12.59 20.70
N GLY A 147 -10.47 12.05 21.72
CA GLY A 147 -11.33 12.82 22.64
C GLY A 147 -12.77 12.94 22.15
N ASP A 148 -13.54 13.80 22.80
CA ASP A 148 -15.00 13.88 22.64
C ASP A 148 -15.46 14.27 21.23
N LEU A 149 -14.59 14.90 20.44
CA LEU A 149 -14.90 15.34 19.08
C LEU A 149 -14.44 14.36 18.00
N ALA A 150 -13.79 13.24 18.35
CA ALA A 150 -13.17 12.33 17.38
C ALA A 150 -14.16 11.83 16.31
N GLU A 151 -15.39 11.49 16.71
CA GLU A 151 -16.42 10.99 15.79
C GLU A 151 -16.91 12.07 14.80
N ASN A 152 -16.78 13.35 15.15
CA ASN A 152 -17.15 14.46 14.25
C ASN A 152 -16.16 14.62 13.08
N TYR A 153 -15.01 13.94 13.12
CA TYR A 153 -13.99 13.97 12.08
C TYR A 153 -14.07 12.78 11.11
N ILE A 154 -15.23 12.11 11.05
CA ILE A 154 -15.47 10.94 10.20
C ILE A 154 -16.37 11.30 9.02
N LEU A 155 -15.94 10.92 7.82
CA LEU A 155 -16.79 10.92 6.63
C LEU A 155 -17.29 9.51 6.34
N GLN A 156 -18.59 9.35 6.12
CA GLN A 156 -19.24 8.06 5.88
C GLN A 156 -19.45 7.83 4.39
N LYS A 157 -19.14 6.62 3.91
CA LYS A 157 -19.40 6.23 2.53
C LYS A 157 -20.90 6.11 2.28
N GLN A 158 -21.37 6.70 1.17
CA GLN A 158 -22.75 6.56 0.71
C GLN A 158 -23.07 5.12 0.26
#